data_AF-A0A7X8HSA1-F1
#
_entry.id   AF-A0A7X8HSA1-F1
#
_cell.length_a   1.000
_cell.length_b   1.000
_cell.length_c   1.000
_cell.angle_alpha   90.00
_cell.angle_beta   90.00
_cell.angle_gamma   90.00
#
_symmetry.space_group_name_H-M   'P 1'
#
loop_
_entity.id
_entity.type
_entity.pdbx_description
1 polymer ?
#
loop_
_entity_poly.entity_id
_entity_poly.type
_entity_poly.pdbx_seq_one_letter_code
_entity_poly.pdbx_strand_id
1 'polypeptide(L)' 'MSISNLDQMVELVKSKPRKRLVAVYANDAHTIEAVYHAIEQNIVDATLVGD' A
#
# COMPACT_ATOMS: atom_id res chain seq x y z
N MET A 1 6.38 -12.22 17.16
CA MET A 1 6.99 -12.66 15.89
C MET A 1 7.94 -11.56 15.45
N SER A 2 9.22 -11.86 15.23
CA SER A 2 10.18 -10.90 14.68
C SER A 2 10.09 -10.89 13.16
N ILE A 3 9.99 -9.71 12.55
CA ILE A 3 10.01 -9.54 11.09
C ILE A 3 11.48 -9.40 10.65
N SER A 4 11.93 -10.22 9.72
CA SER A 4 13.31 -10.20 9.20
C SER A 4 13.43 -9.83 7.71
N ASN A 5 12.31 -9.76 6.99
CA ASN A 5 12.28 -9.32 5.59
C ASN A 5 10.97 -8.58 5.24
N LEU A 6 10.94 -7.97 4.05
CA LEU A 6 9.80 -7.17 3.59
C LEU A 6 8.56 -8.03 3.32
N ASP A 7 8.73 -9.25 2.82
CA ASP A 7 7.59 -10.15 2.54
C ASP A 7 6.82 -10.49 3.81
N GLN A 8 7.53 -10.77 4.91
CA GLN A 8 6.93 -11.00 6.23
C GLN A 8 6.18 -9.78 6.74
N MET A 9 6.65 -8.57 6.42
CA MET A 9 5.93 -7.34 6.75
C MET A 9 4.62 -7.25 5.97
N VAL A 10 4.65 -7.52 4.67
CA VAL A 10 3.46 -7.52 3.80
C VAL A 10 2.43 -8.54 4.29
N GLU A 11 2.85 -9.77 4.60
CA GLU A 11 1.97 -10.82 5.12
C GLU A 11 1.35 -10.44 6.48
N LEU A 12 2.12 -9.80 7.35
CA LEU A 12 1.58 -9.28 8.61
C LEU A 12 0.50 -8.22 8.36
N VAL A 13 0.71 -7.29 7.43
CA VAL A 13 -0.27 -6.23 7.15
C VAL A 13 -1.54 -6.82 6.52
N LYS A 14 -1.44 -7.82 5.64
CA LYS A 14 -2.61 -8.52 5.07
C LYS A 14 -3.50 -9.16 6.13
N SER A 15 -2.94 -9.56 7.28
CA SER A 15 -3.73 -10.10 8.41
C SER A 15 -4.55 -9.04 9.17
N LYS A 16 -4.34 -7.75 8.89
CA LYS A 16 -5.01 -6.64 9.57
C LYS A 16 -6.19 -6.13 8.73
N PRO A 17 -7.17 -5.46 9.35
CA PRO A 17 -8.20 -4.75 8.61
C PRO A 17 -7.58 -3.74 7.64
N ARG A 18 -8.13 -3.66 6.42
CA ARG A 18 -7.70 -2.72 5.39
C ARG A 18 -7.77 -1.29 5.92
N LYS A 19 -6.71 -0.53 5.68
CA LYS A 19 -6.68 0.90 6.03
C LYS A 19 -7.01 1.75 4.81
N ARG A 20 -7.61 2.91 5.08
CA ARG A 20 -7.80 3.96 4.09
C ARG A 20 -6.50 4.74 3.91
N LEU A 21 -5.97 4.80 2.70
CA LEU A 21 -4.75 5.51 2.33
C LEU A 21 -5.09 6.65 1.36
N VAL A 22 -4.52 7.84 1.58
CA VAL A 22 -4.62 8.94 0.63
C VAL A 22 -3.20 9.36 0.26
N ALA A 23 -2.82 9.15 -0.99
CA ALA A 23 -1.54 9.59 -1.52
C ALA A 23 -1.72 10.98 -2.14
N VAL A 24 -1.14 11.99 -1.49
CA VAL A 24 -1.25 13.40 -1.91
C VAL A 24 -0.11 13.71 -2.88
N TYR A 25 -0.46 14.36 -3.98
CA TYR A 25 0.46 14.69 -5.08
C TYR A 25 1.10 13.46 -5.71
N ALA A 26 0.29 12.43 -5.97
CA ALA A 26 0.68 11.17 -6.59
C ALA A 26 0.92 11.32 -8.10
N ASN A 27 1.86 12.18 -8.47
CA ASN A 27 2.17 12.51 -9.87
C ASN A 27 3.33 11.68 -10.44
N ASP A 28 4.09 10.99 -9.58
CA ASP A 28 5.19 10.13 -10.02
C ASP A 28 4.74 8.68 -10.23
N ALA A 29 5.28 8.05 -11.28
CA ALA A 29 4.90 6.71 -11.70
C ALA A 29 5.14 5.65 -10.61
N HIS A 30 6.22 5.78 -9.83
CA HIS A 30 6.55 4.79 -8.81
C HIS A 30 5.56 4.83 -7.64
N THR A 31 5.11 6.01 -7.21
CA THR A 31 4.08 6.14 -6.18
C THR A 31 2.76 5.56 -6.66
N ILE A 32 2.34 5.90 -7.90
CA ILE A 32 1.10 5.38 -8.48
C ILE A 32 1.16 3.84 -8.56
N GLU A 33 2.27 3.30 -9.06
CA GLU A 33 2.47 1.85 -9.18
C GLU A 33 2.48 1.15 -7.82
N ALA A 34 3.19 1.69 -6.83
CA ALA A 34 3.25 1.11 -5.48
C ALA A 34 1.87 1.08 -4.80
N VAL A 35 1.09 2.16 -4.94
CA VAL A 35 -0.28 2.21 -4.41
C VAL A 35 -1.17 1.23 -5.15
N TYR A 36 -1.05 1.11 -6.47
CA TYR A 36 -1.79 0.13 -7.27
C TYR A 36 -1.51 -1.31 -6.81
N HIS A 37 -0.24 -1.70 -6.66
CA HIS A 37 0.14 -3.02 -6.14
C HIS A 37 -0.44 -3.28 -4.75
N ALA A 38 -0.46 -2.27 -3.87
CA ALA A 38 -1.05 -2.40 -2.54
C ALA A 38 -2.58 -2.60 -2.58
N ILE A 39 -3.28 -2.02 -3.56
CA ILE A 39 -4.70 -2.27 -3.81
C ILE A 39 -4.92 -3.69 -4.34
N GLU A 40 -4.15 -4.13 -5.35
CA GLU A 40 -4.27 -5.49 -5.92
C GLU A 40 -4.04 -6.57 -4.85
N GLN A 41 -3.09 -6.35 -3.94
CA GLN A 41 -2.82 -7.22 -2.81
C GLN A 41 -3.86 -7.12 -1.69
N ASN A 42 -4.94 -6.34 -1.87
CA ASN A 42 -6.02 -6.13 -0.90
C ASN A 42 -5.54 -5.57 0.46
N ILE A 43 -4.44 -4.81 0.48
CA ILE A 43 -3.82 -4.28 1.70
C ILE A 43 -4.49 -2.97 2.12
N VAL A 44 -4.80 -2.11 1.16
CA VAL A 44 -5.38 -0.78 1.39
C VAL A 44 -6.57 -0.51 0.50
N ASP A 45 -7.41 0.41 0.95
CA ASP A 45 -8.33 1.15 0.10
C ASP A 45 -7.72 2.54 -0.10
N ALA A 46 -7.40 2.93 -1.34
CA ALA A 46 -6.60 4.12 -1.60
C ALA A 46 -7.31 5.18 -2.46
N THR A 47 -6.89 6.43 -2.30
CA THR A 47 -7.20 7.52 -3.22
C THR A 47 -5.94 8.27 -3.56
N LEU A 48 -5.74 8.47 -4.86
CA LEU A 48 -4.66 9.27 -5.40
C LEU A 48 -5.19 10.67 -5.64
N VAL A 49 -4.44 11.68 -5.22
CA VAL A 49 -4.73 13.08 -5.48
C VAL A 49 -3.51 13.66 -6.19
N GLY A 50 -3.72 14.36 -7.29
CA GLY A 50 -2.65 14.88 -8.14
C GLY A 50 -3.19 15.87 -9.15
N ASP A 51 -2.27 16.46 -9.92
CA ASP A 51 -2.57 17.31 -11.09
C ASP A 51 -2.58 16.47 -12.38
#